data_AF-A0A0Q9M2Z9-F1
#
_entry.id   AF-A0A0Q9M2Z9-F1
#
_cell.length_a   1.000
_cell.length_b   1.000
_cell.length_c   1.000
_cell.angle_alpha   90.00
_cell.angle_beta   90.00
_cell.angle_gamma   90.00
#
_symmetry.space_group_name_H-M   'P 1'
#
loop_
_entity.id
_entity.type
_entity.pdbx_description
1 polymer ?
#
loop_
_entity_poly.entity_id
_entity_poly.type
_entity_poly.pdbx_seq_one_letter_code
_entity_poly.pdbx_strand_id
1 'polypeptide(L)'
;MGGSGARWRVWAARVAVVVAGGVVAVVLLQLWSFAHVDNPAVIERSAIVRTATSHCAAMRDATAAAAVGTSASIQQRVGAINAQNDAVTEMVVALRSLGPSVLASDPPSSRWVEDWQRLVTARDDYARSLAAGHPRPMRLPTVEGTPLLDRLNDVGVSCRVPLALLAP
;
A
#
# COMPACT_ATOMS: atom_id res chain seq x y z
N MET A 1 -6.03 34.44 65.52
CA MET A 1 -5.12 33.64 64.67
C MET A 1 -5.96 32.76 63.75
N GLY A 2 -6.14 33.10 62.48
CA GLY A 2 -7.06 32.34 61.60
C GLY A 2 -6.94 32.61 60.09
N GLY A 3 -5.86 33.25 59.62
CA GLY A 3 -5.71 33.64 58.20
C GLY A 3 -4.85 32.70 57.34
N SER A 4 -4.01 31.87 57.95
CA SER A 4 -2.94 31.13 57.24
C SER A 4 -3.44 29.85 56.56
N GLY A 5 -4.36 29.12 57.20
CA GLY A 5 -4.87 27.84 56.68
C GLY A 5 -5.80 27.98 55.47
N ALA A 6 -6.62 29.03 55.43
CA ALA A 6 -7.51 29.30 54.30
C ALA A 6 -6.73 29.71 53.04
N ARG A 7 -5.71 30.56 53.20
CA ARG A 7 -4.82 30.98 52.11
C ARG A 7 -4.01 29.84 51.53
N TRP A 8 -3.52 28.93 52.38
CA TRP A 8 -2.81 27.72 51.95
C TRP A 8 -3.70 26.78 51.12
N ARG A 9 -4.95 26.57 51.56
CA ARG A 9 -5.92 25.74 50.82
C ARG A 9 -6.26 26.33 49.43
N VAL A 10 -6.45 27.64 49.34
CA VAL A 10 -6.71 28.33 48.06
C VAL A 10 -5.50 28.22 47.13
N TRP A 11 -4.28 28.35 47.66
CA TRP A 11 -3.06 28.22 46.87
C TRP A 11 -2.87 26.79 46.36
N ALA A 12 -3.03 25.79 47.24
CA ALA A 12 -2.95 24.38 46.88
C ALA A 12 -3.99 23.98 45.83
N ALA A 13 -5.23 24.47 45.93
CA ALA A 13 -6.27 24.22 44.94
C ALA A 13 -5.93 24.80 43.56
N ARG A 14 -5.36 26.01 43.51
CA ARG A 14 -4.92 26.63 42.24
C ARG A 14 -3.78 25.85 41.59
N VAL A 15 -2.80 25.41 42.39
CA VAL A 15 -1.70 24.58 41.90
C VAL A 15 -2.23 23.25 41.37
N ALA A 16 -3.16 22.60 42.09
CA ALA A 16 -3.77 21.35 41.65
C ALA A 16 -4.50 21.48 40.30
N VAL A 17 -5.24 22.58 40.10
CA VAL A 17 -5.92 22.85 38.82
C VAL A 17 -4.92 23.05 37.68
N VAL A 18 -3.84 23.80 37.91
CA VAL A 18 -2.80 24.02 36.89
C VAL A 18 -2.09 22.72 36.53
N VAL A 19 -1.73 21.91 37.53
CA VAL A 19 -1.08 20.60 37.31
C VAL A 19 -2.03 19.65 36.57
N ALA A 20 -3.29 19.54 36.99
CA ALA A 20 -4.28 18.71 36.32
C ALA A 20 -4.51 19.18 34.87
N GLY A 21 -4.62 20.49 34.63
CA GLY A 21 -4.74 21.06 33.29
C GLY A 21 -3.52 20.76 32.41
N GLY A 22 -2.30 20.87 32.96
CA GLY A 22 -1.07 20.52 32.26
C GLY A 22 -1.01 19.03 31.87
N VAL A 23 -1.37 18.14 32.79
CA VAL A 23 -1.44 16.69 32.51
C VAL A 23 -2.46 16.39 31.41
N VAL A 24 -3.65 16.98 31.48
CA VAL A 24 -4.68 16.80 30.44
C VAL A 24 -4.20 17.31 29.08
N ALA A 25 -3.55 18.48 29.03
CA ALA A 25 -3.01 19.02 27.79
C ALA A 25 -1.94 18.10 27.17
N VAL A 26 -1.03 17.55 27.99
CA VAL A 26 -0.01 16.59 27.53
C VAL A 26 -0.66 15.31 26.99
N VAL A 27 -1.65 14.76 27.68
CA VAL A 27 -2.39 13.57 27.22
C VAL A 27 -3.10 13.85 25.90
N LEU A 28 -3.75 15.01 25.76
CA LEU A 28 -4.42 15.39 24.52
C LEU A 28 -3.43 15.59 23.37
N LEU A 29 -2.26 16.17 23.61
CA LEU A 29 -1.20 16.32 22.60
C LEU A 29 -0.63 14.95 22.19
N GLN A 30 -0.45 14.02 23.14
CA GLN A 30 -0.01 12.66 22.87
C GLN A 30 -1.06 11.90 22.04
N LEU A 31 -2.34 11.99 22.41
CA LEU A 31 -3.43 11.40 21.65
C LEU A 31 -3.57 12.01 20.25
N TRP A 32 -3.42 13.33 20.14
CA TRP A 32 -3.45 14.04 18.86
C TRP A 32 -2.28 13.59 17.97
N SER A 33 -1.08 13.48 18.54
CA SER A 33 0.09 12.92 17.85
C SER A 33 -0.19 11.50 17.39
N PHE A 34 -0.61 10.59 18.28
CA PHE A 34 -0.96 9.20 17.93
C PHE A 34 -2.04 9.08 16.86
N ALA A 35 -3.03 9.97 16.88
CA ALA A 35 -4.10 10.01 15.88
C ALA A 35 -3.66 10.62 14.53
N HIS A 36 -2.55 11.38 14.50
CA HIS A 36 -1.99 12.02 13.30
C HIS A 36 -0.65 11.42 12.88
N VAL A 37 -0.18 10.34 13.52
CA VAL A 37 0.93 9.55 12.97
C VAL A 37 0.38 8.80 11.78
N ASP A 38 0.59 9.35 10.58
CA ASP A 38 0.40 8.65 9.30
C ASP A 38 1.01 7.25 9.45
N ASN A 39 0.20 6.20 9.27
CA ASN A 39 0.74 4.86 9.38
C ASN A 39 1.66 4.62 8.18
N PRO A 40 2.99 4.46 8.39
CA PRO A 40 3.98 4.45 7.31
C PRO A 40 3.90 3.19 6.44
N ALA A 41 2.95 2.29 6.72
CA ALA A 41 2.69 1.07 5.97
C ALA A 41 1.49 1.16 5.03
N VAL A 42 0.62 2.17 5.13
CA VAL A 42 -0.65 2.21 4.38
C VAL A 42 -0.79 3.46 3.52
N ILE A 43 -1.49 3.29 2.40
CA ILE A 43 -1.83 4.36 1.47
C ILE A 43 -3.14 4.98 1.94
N GLU A 44 -3.10 6.24 2.37
CA GLU A 44 -4.25 6.93 2.96
C GLU A 44 -4.70 8.13 2.11
N ARG A 45 -3.87 8.57 1.17
CA ARG A 45 -4.20 9.74 0.35
C ARG A 45 -5.38 9.43 -0.58
N SER A 46 -6.50 10.11 -0.35
CA SER A 46 -7.78 9.80 -1.02
C SER A 46 -7.73 9.80 -2.55
N ALA A 47 -6.91 10.66 -3.17
CA ALA A 47 -6.71 10.65 -4.63
C ALA A 47 -6.06 9.35 -5.12
N ILE A 48 -5.07 8.85 -4.38
CA ILE A 48 -4.37 7.59 -4.68
C ILE A 48 -5.31 6.42 -4.43
N VAL A 49 -5.99 6.37 -3.27
CA VAL A 49 -6.94 5.30 -2.93
C VAL A 49 -8.07 5.18 -3.96
N ARG A 50 -8.67 6.30 -4.40
CA ARG A 50 -9.73 6.27 -5.43
C ARG A 50 -9.22 5.76 -6.77
N THR A 51 -8.06 6.26 -7.21
CA THR A 51 -7.45 5.86 -8.47
C THR A 51 -7.07 4.38 -8.43
N ALA A 52 -6.39 3.94 -7.38
CA ALA A 52 -6.03 2.55 -7.15
C ALA A 52 -7.29 1.66 -7.18
N THR A 53 -8.30 1.95 -6.37
CA THR A 53 -9.51 1.11 -6.27
C THR A 53 -10.21 0.93 -7.61
N SER A 54 -10.40 2.01 -8.37
CA SER A 54 -11.06 1.94 -9.69
C SER A 54 -10.23 1.15 -10.71
N HIS A 55 -8.93 1.43 -10.82
CA HIS A 55 -8.07 0.74 -11.78
C HIS A 55 -7.73 -0.70 -11.37
N CYS A 56 -7.74 -1.02 -10.08
CA CYS A 56 -7.57 -2.39 -9.59
C CYS A 56 -8.78 -3.27 -9.96
N ALA A 57 -9.99 -2.71 -9.92
CA ALA A 57 -11.18 -3.42 -10.40
C ALA A 57 -11.06 -3.73 -11.90
N ALA A 58 -10.72 -2.73 -12.72
CA ALA A 58 -10.52 -2.90 -14.16
C ALA A 58 -9.39 -3.91 -14.48
N MET A 59 -8.26 -3.81 -13.78
CA MET A 59 -7.12 -4.72 -13.92
C MET A 59 -7.48 -6.15 -13.53
N ARG A 60 -8.23 -6.36 -12.45
CA ARG A 60 -8.73 -7.68 -12.07
C ARG A 60 -9.65 -8.26 -13.14
N ASP A 61 -10.58 -7.47 -13.67
CA ASP A 61 -11.55 -7.94 -14.65
C ASP A 61 -10.84 -8.27 -15.99
N ALA A 62 -9.89 -7.44 -16.42
CA ALA A 62 -9.07 -7.68 -17.60
C ALA A 62 -8.15 -8.91 -17.45
N THR A 63 -7.50 -9.06 -16.29
CA THR A 63 -6.62 -10.22 -16.03
C THR A 63 -7.38 -11.53 -15.98
N ALA A 64 -8.60 -11.52 -15.44
CA ALA A 64 -9.51 -12.66 -15.45
C ALA A 64 -9.99 -12.99 -16.87
N ALA A 65 -10.36 -11.98 -17.67
CA ALA A 65 -10.80 -12.17 -19.05
C ALA A 65 -9.70 -12.74 -19.95
N ALA A 66 -8.43 -12.38 -19.69
CA ALA A 66 -7.27 -12.88 -20.44
C ALA A 66 -6.78 -14.26 -19.96
N ALA A 67 -7.31 -14.80 -18.87
CA ALA A 67 -6.82 -16.05 -18.30
C ALA A 67 -7.07 -17.25 -19.23
N VAL A 68 -6.05 -18.08 -19.41
CA VAL A 68 -6.13 -19.33 -20.17
C VAL A 68 -5.72 -20.52 -19.29
N GLY A 69 -6.26 -21.69 -19.59
CA GLY A 69 -5.90 -22.92 -18.87
C GLY A 69 -4.47 -23.38 -19.15
N THR A 70 -3.91 -24.20 -18.27
CA THR A 70 -2.54 -24.74 -18.39
C THR A 70 -2.36 -25.68 -19.59
N SER A 71 -3.45 -26.21 -20.15
CA SER A 71 -3.46 -27.03 -21.37
C SER A 71 -3.44 -26.21 -22.67
N ALA A 72 -3.52 -24.87 -22.59
CA ALA A 72 -3.42 -24.00 -23.76
C ALA A 72 -2.03 -24.07 -24.38
N SER A 73 -1.92 -23.72 -25.67
CA SER A 73 -0.62 -23.70 -26.36
C SER A 73 0.33 -22.69 -25.72
N ILE A 74 1.65 -22.89 -25.89
CA ILE A 74 2.67 -21.96 -25.40
C ILE A 74 2.38 -20.53 -25.89
N GLN A 75 1.99 -20.37 -27.16
CA GLN A 75 1.66 -19.08 -27.74
C GLN A 75 0.45 -18.42 -27.06
N GLN A 76 -0.60 -19.19 -26.77
CA GLN A 76 -1.78 -18.69 -26.07
C GLN A 76 -1.44 -18.28 -24.64
N ARG A 77 -0.62 -19.07 -23.93
CA ARG A 77 -0.19 -18.76 -22.55
C ARG A 77 0.68 -17.51 -22.49
N VAL A 78 1.65 -17.35 -23.39
CA VAL A 78 2.46 -16.13 -23.50
C VAL A 78 1.59 -14.93 -23.83
N GLY A 79 0.65 -15.06 -24.77
CA GLY A 79 -0.31 -14.01 -25.10
C GLY A 79 -1.17 -13.58 -23.90
N ALA A 80 -1.66 -14.55 -23.11
CA ALA A 80 -2.41 -14.30 -21.89
C ALA A 80 -1.57 -13.56 -20.83
N ILE A 81 -0.32 -13.98 -20.60
CA ILE A 81 0.59 -13.32 -19.65
C ILE A 81 0.82 -11.86 -20.06
N ASN A 82 1.04 -11.60 -21.35
CA ASN A 82 1.25 -10.25 -21.87
C ASN A 82 0.01 -9.37 -21.68
N ALA A 83 -1.18 -9.85 -22.07
CA ALA A 83 -2.44 -9.11 -21.87
C ALA A 83 -2.71 -8.82 -20.39
N GLN A 84 -2.39 -9.76 -19.50
CA GLN A 84 -2.47 -9.56 -18.05
C GLN A 84 -1.46 -8.51 -17.55
N ASN A 85 -0.24 -8.51 -18.08
CA ASN A 85 0.79 -7.52 -17.75
C ASN A 85 0.42 -6.12 -18.25
N ASP A 86 -0.24 -6.01 -19.40
CA ASP A 86 -0.74 -4.76 -19.95
C ASP A 86 -1.79 -4.16 -19.01
N ALA A 87 -2.74 -4.95 -18.52
CA ALA A 87 -3.73 -4.50 -17.55
C ALA A 87 -3.12 -3.98 -16.23
N VAL A 88 -2.04 -4.61 -15.75
CA VAL A 88 -1.29 -4.12 -14.58
C VAL A 88 -0.54 -2.83 -14.91
N THR A 89 0.05 -2.75 -16.11
CA THR A 89 0.80 -1.57 -16.57
C THR A 89 -0.12 -0.37 -16.74
N GLU A 90 -1.33 -0.53 -17.25
CA GLU A 90 -2.35 0.52 -17.33
C GLU A 90 -2.70 1.10 -15.96
N MET A 91 -2.90 0.24 -14.96
CA MET A 91 -3.12 0.68 -13.58
C MET A 91 -1.91 1.47 -13.03
N VAL A 92 -0.69 0.98 -13.26
CA VAL A 92 0.55 1.67 -12.86
C VAL A 92 0.67 3.04 -13.54
N VAL A 93 0.33 3.13 -14.83
CA VAL A 93 0.31 4.40 -15.59
C VAL A 93 -0.72 5.36 -15.01
N ALA A 94 -1.92 4.88 -14.69
CA ALA A 94 -2.96 5.71 -14.07
C ALA A 94 -2.52 6.28 -12.72
N LEU A 95 -1.90 5.46 -11.86
CA LEU A 95 -1.34 5.92 -10.58
C LEU A 95 -0.22 6.95 -10.76
N ARG A 96 0.65 6.76 -11.75
CA ARG A 96 1.71 7.72 -12.07
C ARG A 96 1.20 9.03 -12.64
N SER A 97 0.06 9.00 -13.32
CA SER A 97 -0.56 10.20 -13.88
C SER A 97 -1.00 11.21 -12.81
N LEU A 98 -1.15 10.77 -11.55
CA LEU A 98 -1.37 11.65 -10.40
C LEU A 98 -0.18 12.59 -10.14
N GLY A 99 1.00 12.25 -10.66
CA GLY A 99 2.21 13.04 -10.56
C GLY A 99 3.15 12.59 -9.44
N PRO A 100 4.48 12.77 -9.63
CA PRO A 100 5.48 12.29 -8.68
C PRO A 100 5.37 13.00 -7.32
N SER A 101 4.98 14.27 -7.29
CA SER A 101 4.74 15.00 -6.05
C SER A 101 3.55 14.46 -5.26
N VAL A 102 2.54 13.91 -5.95
CA VAL A 102 1.37 13.33 -5.29
C VAL A 102 1.72 12.01 -4.63
N LEU A 103 2.43 11.15 -5.36
CA LEU A 103 2.91 9.86 -4.85
C LEU A 103 3.97 10.04 -3.75
N ALA A 104 4.86 11.04 -3.87
CA ALA A 104 5.92 11.26 -2.89
C ALA A 104 5.39 11.78 -1.53
N SER A 105 4.21 12.41 -1.51
CA SER A 105 3.59 12.85 -0.25
C SER A 105 2.96 11.69 0.53
N ASP A 106 2.93 10.49 -0.03
CA ASP A 106 2.42 9.25 0.58
C ASP A 106 3.46 8.16 0.25
N PRO A 107 4.58 8.10 1.00
CA PRO A 107 5.73 7.24 0.65
C PRO A 107 5.43 5.75 0.42
N PRO A 108 4.43 5.12 1.07
CA PRO A 108 3.97 3.78 0.69
C PRO A 108 3.53 3.68 -0.77
N SER A 109 2.90 4.72 -1.31
CA SER A 109 2.33 4.72 -2.66
C SER A 109 3.38 4.60 -3.76
N SER A 110 4.50 5.35 -3.66
CA SER A 110 5.58 5.26 -4.66
C SER A 110 6.22 3.88 -4.67
N ARG A 111 6.51 3.33 -3.49
CA ARG A 111 7.07 1.97 -3.32
C ARG A 111 6.11 0.90 -3.84
N TRP A 112 4.81 1.03 -3.57
CA TRP A 112 3.79 0.09 -4.04
C TRP A 112 3.67 0.09 -5.56
N VAL A 113 3.77 1.26 -6.21
CA VAL A 113 3.81 1.37 -7.68
C VAL A 113 5.04 0.66 -8.25
N GLU A 114 6.22 0.79 -7.62
CA GLU A 114 7.42 0.04 -8.02
C GLU A 114 7.26 -1.47 -7.82
N ASP A 115 6.64 -1.88 -6.73
CA ASP A 115 6.39 -3.30 -6.42
C ASP A 115 5.50 -3.95 -7.51
N TRP A 116 4.49 -3.24 -8.02
CA TRP A 116 3.69 -3.72 -9.15
C TRP A 116 4.53 -3.90 -10.42
N GLN A 117 5.49 -3.00 -10.67
CA GLN A 117 6.40 -3.18 -11.80
C GLN A 117 7.35 -4.35 -11.61
N ARG A 118 7.83 -4.60 -10.39
CA ARG A 118 8.66 -5.78 -10.08
C ARG A 118 7.89 -7.06 -10.39
N LEU A 119 6.59 -7.12 -10.11
CA LEU A 119 5.73 -8.24 -10.49
C LEU A 119 5.64 -8.41 -12.02
N VAL A 120 5.39 -7.31 -12.76
CA VAL A 120 5.34 -7.34 -14.23
C VAL A 120 6.67 -7.83 -14.82
N THR A 121 7.80 -7.34 -14.34
CA THR A 121 9.14 -7.79 -14.78
C THR A 121 9.35 -9.28 -14.55
N ALA A 122 9.01 -9.80 -13.36
CA ALA A 122 9.15 -11.22 -13.06
C ALA A 122 8.26 -12.09 -13.98
N ARG A 123 7.07 -11.59 -14.33
CA ARG A 123 6.14 -12.26 -15.25
C ARG A 123 6.63 -12.21 -16.69
N ASP A 124 7.22 -11.10 -17.13
CA ASP A 124 7.85 -10.98 -18.45
C ASP A 124 9.05 -11.95 -18.60
N ASP A 125 9.91 -12.04 -17.57
CA ASP A 125 11.00 -13.02 -17.53
C ASP A 125 10.49 -14.46 -17.65
N TYR A 126 9.38 -14.78 -16.99
CA TYR A 126 8.71 -16.07 -17.11
C TYR A 126 8.20 -16.31 -18.54
N ALA A 127 7.45 -15.36 -19.10
CA ALA A 127 6.89 -15.44 -20.45
C ALA A 127 7.99 -15.64 -21.51
N ARG A 128 9.11 -14.92 -21.39
CA ARG A 128 10.29 -15.11 -22.26
C ARG A 128 10.90 -16.50 -22.13
N SER A 129 11.01 -17.04 -20.90
CA SER A 129 11.51 -18.41 -20.69
C SER A 129 10.57 -19.48 -21.27
N LEU A 130 9.27 -19.25 -21.16
CA LEU A 130 8.23 -20.12 -21.71
C LEU A 130 8.26 -20.11 -23.25
N ALA A 131 8.34 -18.93 -23.86
CA ALA A 131 8.46 -18.76 -25.31
C ALA A 131 9.74 -19.39 -25.88
N ALA A 132 10.83 -19.38 -25.11
CA ALA A 132 12.09 -20.03 -25.48
C ALA A 132 12.06 -21.57 -25.37
N GLY A 133 10.96 -22.17 -24.91
CA GLY A 133 10.83 -23.62 -24.72
C GLY A 133 11.55 -24.17 -23.49
N HIS A 134 12.12 -23.30 -22.64
CA HIS A 134 12.86 -23.66 -21.44
C HIS A 134 12.27 -22.94 -20.23
N PRO A 135 11.05 -23.32 -19.80
CA PRO A 135 10.32 -22.60 -18.76
C PRO A 135 11.10 -22.65 -17.46
N ARG A 136 11.48 -21.47 -16.97
CA ARG A 136 12.06 -21.30 -15.63
C ARG A 136 10.94 -20.93 -14.68
N PRO A 137 10.90 -21.47 -13.45
CA PRO A 137 9.89 -21.05 -12.47
C PRO A 137 9.92 -19.52 -12.28
N MET A 138 8.74 -18.89 -12.27
CA MET A 138 8.63 -17.47 -11.92
C MET A 138 9.12 -17.28 -10.49
N ARG A 139 10.05 -16.35 -10.28
CA ARG A 139 10.60 -16.01 -8.97
C ARG A 139 10.24 -14.58 -8.63
N LEU A 140 9.47 -14.40 -7.57
CA LEU A 140 9.17 -13.07 -7.04
C LEU A 140 10.29 -12.66 -6.08
N PRO A 141 10.79 -11.42 -6.15
CA PRO A 141 11.84 -10.95 -5.26
C PRO A 141 11.34 -10.78 -3.82
N THR A 142 12.29 -10.82 -2.89
CA THR A 142 12.12 -10.26 -1.55
C THR A 142 12.75 -8.87 -1.55
N VAL A 143 12.00 -7.86 -1.11
CA VAL A 143 12.46 -6.46 -1.09
C VAL A 143 12.49 -6.00 0.35
N GLU A 144 13.68 -5.60 0.82
CA GLU A 144 13.90 -5.15 2.21
C GLU A 144 13.52 -6.23 3.26
N GLY A 145 13.70 -7.51 2.91
CA GLY A 145 13.37 -8.64 3.79
C GLY A 145 11.90 -9.07 3.75
N THR A 146 11.03 -8.35 3.04
CA THR A 146 9.61 -8.70 2.89
C THR A 146 9.32 -9.30 1.50
N PRO A 147 8.60 -10.44 1.41
CA PRO A 147 8.15 -10.98 0.13
C PRO A 147 7.36 -9.95 -0.68
N LEU A 148 7.57 -9.90 -2.00
CA LEU A 148 6.89 -8.93 -2.87
C LEU A 148 5.35 -9.00 -2.75
N LEU A 149 4.78 -10.20 -2.60
CA LEU A 149 3.33 -10.36 -2.49
C LEU A 149 2.75 -9.73 -1.23
N ASP A 150 3.46 -9.81 -0.11
CA ASP A 150 3.02 -9.20 1.14
C ASP A 150 3.05 -7.67 0.98
N ARG A 151 4.14 -7.14 0.41
CA ARG A 151 4.26 -5.70 0.09
C ARG A 151 3.18 -5.18 -0.86
N LEU A 152 2.70 -6.01 -1.80
CA LEU A 152 1.64 -5.65 -2.74
C LEU A 152 0.25 -5.69 -2.10
N ASN A 153 0.02 -6.63 -1.18
CA ASN A 153 -1.30 -6.86 -0.60
C ASN A 153 -1.55 -6.06 0.69
N ASP A 154 -0.50 -5.67 1.42
CA ASP A 154 -0.60 -5.09 2.77
C ASP A 154 -0.38 -3.57 2.81
N VAL A 155 -0.97 -2.83 1.86
CA VAL A 155 -0.88 -1.35 1.78
C VAL A 155 -2.17 -0.62 2.14
N GLY A 156 -3.17 -1.32 2.70
CA GLY A 156 -4.43 -0.71 3.12
C GLY A 156 -5.40 -0.36 1.98
N VAL A 157 -5.07 -0.71 0.73
CA VAL A 157 -5.96 -0.53 -0.44
C VAL A 157 -6.62 -1.86 -0.81
N SER A 158 -7.88 -1.82 -1.24
CA SER A 158 -8.58 -3.01 -1.75
C SER A 158 -8.10 -3.37 -3.16
N CYS A 159 -6.86 -3.83 -3.27
CA CYS A 159 -6.18 -4.16 -4.51
C CYS A 159 -5.22 -5.33 -4.31
N ARG A 160 -5.77 -6.51 -4.07
CA ARG A 160 -4.97 -7.73 -3.94
C ARG A 160 -4.50 -8.21 -5.30
N VAL A 161 -3.31 -8.80 -5.34
CA VAL A 161 -2.77 -9.44 -6.54
C VAL A 161 -3.69 -10.58 -7.00
N PRO A 162 -4.28 -10.53 -8.20
CA PRO A 162 -5.12 -11.61 -8.72
C PRO A 162 -4.34 -12.93 -8.86
N LEU A 163 -4.98 -14.07 -8.58
CA LEU A 163 -4.36 -15.40 -8.71
C LEU A 163 -3.87 -15.70 -10.14
N ALA A 164 -4.56 -15.15 -11.16
CA ALA A 164 -4.13 -15.23 -12.55
C ALA A 164 -2.73 -14.61 -12.78
N LEU A 165 -2.32 -13.67 -11.92
CA LEU A 165 -0.98 -13.10 -11.97
C LEU A 165 0.10 -13.98 -11.31
N LEU A 166 -0.30 -14.98 -10.52
CA LEU A 166 0.60 -15.85 -9.74
C LEU A 166 0.75 -17.26 -10.32
N ALA A 167 -0.23 -17.71 -11.11
CA ALA A 167 -0.23 -19.02 -11.77
C ALA A 167 -0.27 -18.92 -13.32
N PRO A 168 0.79 -18.38 -13.97
CA PRO A 168 0.88 -18.21 -15.42
C PRO A 168 1.20 -19.52 -16.21
#